data_AF-A0A931YTA9-F1
#
_entry.id   AF-A0A931YTA9-F1
#
_cell.length_a   1.000
_cell.length_b   1.000
_cell.length_c   1.000
_cell.angle_alpha   90.00
_cell.angle_beta   90.00
_cell.angle_gamma   90.00
#
_symmetry.space_group_name_H-M   'P 1'
#
loop_
_entity.id
_entity.type
_entity.pdbx_description
1 polymer ?
#
loop_
_entity_poly.entity_id
_entity_poly.type
_entity_poly.pdbx_seq_one_letter_code
_entity_poly.pdbx_strand_id
1 'polypeptide(L)'
;MEVSVVFPCLNEERTIGACIREARRALEQAGQVGEVVVADNGSTDRSREIARAEGARVVDVPDRGYGNALCSGFEESRGRFLVFLDSDLS
;
A
#
# COMPACT_ATOMS: atom_id res chain seq x y z
N MET A 1 6.77 -8.45 12.30
CA MET A 1 6.78 -7.06 11.78
C MET A 1 5.99 -6.22 12.76
N GLU A 2 6.44 -5.00 13.06
CA GLU A 2 5.72 -4.12 13.99
C GLU A 2 4.64 -3.31 13.28
N VAL A 3 4.89 -2.83 12.05
CA VAL A 3 3.98 -1.93 11.33
C VAL A 3 3.70 -2.42 9.91
N SER A 4 2.44 -2.39 9.49
CA SER A 4 2.04 -2.48 8.08
C SER A 4 1.50 -1.13 7.63
N VAL A 5 2.14 -0.52 6.63
CA VAL A 5 1.63 0.67 5.96
C VAL A 5 0.80 0.21 4.78
N VAL A 6 -0.47 0.59 4.73
CA VAL A 6 -1.44 0.07 3.77
C VAL A 6 -1.96 1.21 2.89
N PHE A 7 -1.83 1.04 1.58
CA PHE A 7 -2.33 1.95 0.56
C PHE A 7 -3.46 1.28 -0.23
N PRO A 8 -4.73 1.71 -0.06
CA PRO A 8 -5.77 1.46 -1.06
C PRO A 8 -5.31 2.05 -2.39
N CYS A 9 -5.45 1.34 -3.50
CA CYS A 9 -4.93 1.83 -4.79
C CYS A 9 -5.90 1.53 -5.94
N LEU A 10 -6.19 2.53 -6.78
CA LEU A 10 -6.93 2.38 -8.03
C LEU A 10 -6.40 3.37 -9.08
N ASN A 11 -5.59 2.89 -10.01
CA ASN A 11 -5.03 3.69 -11.10
C ASN A 11 -4.20 4.91 -10.64
N GLU A 12 -3.23 4.67 -9.76
CA GLU A 12 -2.36 5.67 -9.15
C GLU A 12 -0.91 5.58 -9.65
N GLU A 13 -0.68 5.22 -10.92
CA GLU A 13 0.67 4.97 -11.46
C GLU A 13 1.63 6.17 -11.34
N ARG A 14 1.08 7.38 -11.21
CA ARG A 14 1.84 8.64 -11.11
C ARG A 14 2.40 8.90 -9.72
N THR A 15 1.73 8.40 -8.69
CA THR A 15 1.94 8.79 -7.28
C THR A 15 2.38 7.61 -6.42
N ILE A 16 1.86 6.40 -6.68
CA ILE A 16 2.05 5.21 -5.83
C ILE A 16 3.52 4.91 -5.54
N GLY A 17 4.40 5.07 -6.53
CA GLY A 17 5.83 4.83 -6.34
C GLY A 17 6.48 5.80 -5.35
N ALA A 18 6.10 7.08 -5.39
CA ALA A 18 6.57 8.06 -4.42
C ALA A 18 6.01 7.80 -3.02
N CYS A 19 4.72 7.44 -2.90
CA CYS A 19 4.10 7.08 -1.63
C CYS A 19 4.83 5.91 -0.95
N ILE A 20 5.14 4.85 -1.70
CA ILE A 20 5.84 3.68 -1.17
C ILE A 20 7.25 4.06 -0.69
N ARG A 21 7.99 4.86 -1.46
CA ARG A 21 9.34 5.30 -1.05
C ARG A 21 9.31 6.13 0.23
N GLU A 22 8.37 7.06 0.37
CA GLU A 22 8.22 7.86 1.59
C GLU A 22 7.78 7.00 2.78
N ALA A 23 6.85 6.06 2.60
CA ALA A 23 6.46 5.12 3.66
C ALA A 23 7.64 4.27 4.16
N ARG A 24 8.43 3.71 3.23
CA ARG A 24 9.62 2.95 3.60
C ARG A 24 10.65 3.81 4.32
N ARG A 25 10.91 5.02 3.81
CA ARG A 25 11.82 5.98 4.44
C ARG A 25 11.37 6.33 5.86
N ALA A 26 10.07 6.54 6.07
CA ALA A 26 9.51 6.85 7.39
C ALA A 26 9.69 5.67 8.36
N LEU A 27 9.45 4.43 7.91
CA LEU A 27 9.72 3.22 8.70
C LEU A 27 11.20 3.11 9.09
N GLU A 28 12.10 3.32 8.13
CA GLU A 28 13.55 3.29 8.34
C GLU A 28 14.00 4.36 9.35
N GLN A 29 13.51 5.60 9.20
CA GLN A 29 13.82 6.71 10.11
C GLN A 29 13.30 6.48 11.54
N ALA A 30 12.16 5.80 11.68
CA ALA A 30 11.59 5.41 12.96
C ALA A 30 12.27 4.17 13.58
N GLY A 31 13.24 3.55 12.88
CA GLY A 31 13.90 2.32 13.31
C GLY A 31 12.95 1.12 13.39
N GLN A 32 11.85 1.14 12.63
CA GLN A 32 10.80 0.13 12.67
C GLN A 32 10.95 -0.90 11.55
N VAL A 33 10.79 -2.17 11.91
CA VAL A 33 10.69 -3.26 10.93
C VAL A 33 9.23 -3.38 10.49
N GLY A 34 8.93 -2.94 9.27
CA GLY A 34 7.58 -2.95 8.71
C GLY A 34 7.48 -3.45 7.28
N GLU A 35 6.25 -3.52 6.79
CA GLU A 35 5.92 -3.79 5.38
C GLU A 35 5.11 -2.64 4.78
N VAL A 36 5.15 -2.52 3.46
CA VAL A 36 4.24 -1.69 2.68
C VAL A 36 3.33 -2.60 1.86
N VAL A 37 2.03 -2.46 2.06
CA VAL A 37 0.97 -3.23 1.40
C VAL A 37 0.20 -2.29 0.49
N VAL A 38 0.00 -2.69 -0.76
CA VAL A 38 -0.86 -1.99 -1.71
C VAL A 38 -2.07 -2.85 -1.99
N ALA A 39 -3.24 -2.41 -1.54
CA ALA A 39 -4.52 -3.06 -1.79
C ALA A 39 -5.09 -2.56 -3.13
N ASP A 40 -4.78 -3.29 -4.21
CA ASP A 40 -5.15 -2.93 -5.56
C ASP A 40 -6.62 -3.24 -5.83
N ASN A 41 -7.39 -2.20 -6.09
CA ASN A 41 -8.82 -2.23 -6.26
C ASN A 41 -9.27 -2.44 -7.71
N GLY A 42 -8.49 -3.20 -8.48
CA GLY A 42 -8.75 -3.41 -9.90
C GLY A 42 -8.17 -2.31 -10.77
N SER A 43 -6.93 -1.87 -10.50
CA SER A 43 -6.19 -0.96 -11.40
C SER A 43 -5.98 -1.63 -12.76
N THR A 44 -6.06 -0.80 -13.80
CA THR A 44 -5.88 -1.12 -15.21
C THR A 44 -4.65 -0.44 -15.82
N ASP A 45 -3.95 0.38 -15.05
CA ASP A 45 -2.73 1.07 -15.43
C ASP A 45 -1.47 0.36 -14.85
N ARG A 46 -0.33 1.05 -14.78
CA ARG A 46 0.93 0.45 -14.30
C ARG A 46 1.10 0.45 -12.78
N SER A 47 0.07 0.82 -12.01
CA SER A 47 0.16 0.93 -10.54
C SER A 47 0.71 -0.32 -9.86
N ARG A 48 0.23 -1.50 -10.25
CA ARG A 48 0.69 -2.78 -9.68
C ARG A 48 2.14 -3.09 -10.00
N GLU A 49 2.57 -2.80 -11.21
CA GLU A 49 3.95 -3.01 -11.68
C GLU A 49 4.90 -2.12 -10.87
N ILE A 50 4.57 -0.83 -10.79
CA ILE A 50 5.35 0.17 -10.05
C ILE A 50 5.42 -0.20 -8.57
N ALA A 51 4.29 -0.55 -7.95
CA ALA A 51 4.24 -0.91 -6.54
C ALA A 51 5.15 -2.10 -6.21
N ARG A 52 5.12 -3.16 -7.03
CA ARG A 52 6.00 -4.33 -6.87
C ARG A 52 7.48 -3.95 -7.07
N ALA A 53 7.78 -3.11 -8.06
CA ALA A 53 9.14 -2.66 -8.35
C ALA A 53 9.74 -1.85 -7.20
N GLU A 54 8.92 -1.07 -6.48
CA GLU A 54 9.31 -0.31 -5.28
C GLU A 54 9.38 -1.19 -4.01
N GLY A 55 9.13 -2.50 -4.13
CA GLY A 55 9.24 -3.46 -3.05
C GLY A 55 8.00 -3.53 -2.14
N ALA A 56 6.87 -2.97 -2.56
CA ALA A 56 5.60 -3.17 -1.86
C ALA A 56 4.99 -4.54 -2.20
N ARG A 57 4.24 -5.08 -1.24
CA ARG A 57 3.41 -6.26 -1.46
C ARG A 57 2.06 -5.82 -2.01
N VAL A 58 1.77 -6.21 -3.24
CA VAL A 58 0.48 -5.93 -3.88
C VAL A 58 -0.50 -7.06 -3.60
N VAL A 59 -1.66 -6.71 -3.03
CA VAL A 59 -2.77 -7.63 -2.79
C VAL A 59 -3.93 -7.23 -3.70
N ASP A 60 -4.50 -8.20 -4.40
CA ASP A 60 -5.64 -7.95 -5.30
C ASP A 60 -6.93 -7.92 -4.47
N VAL A 61 -7.70 -6.85 -4.61
CA VAL A 61 -9.01 -6.69 -3.96
C VAL A 61 -10.07 -7.21 -4.93
N PRO A 62 -10.84 -8.25 -4.58
CA PRO A 62 -11.76 -8.91 -5.49
C PRO A 62 -12.94 -8.01 -5.89
N ASP A 63 -13.44 -7.22 -4.94
CA ASP A 63 -14.63 -6.38 -5.12
C ASP A 63 -14.28 -4.90 -5.11
N ARG A 64 -14.73 -4.17 -6.15
CA ARG A 64 -14.47 -2.73 -6.24
C ARG A 64 -15.09 -1.94 -5.10
N GLY A 65 -14.32 -0.99 -4.56
CA GLY A 65 -14.79 -0.02 -3.58
C GLY A 65 -13.71 0.32 -2.54
N TYR A 66 -13.61 1.59 -2.15
CA TYR A 66 -12.58 2.04 -1.21
C TYR A 66 -12.61 1.27 0.12
N GLY A 67 -13.81 1.02 0.64
CA GLY A 67 -14.00 0.18 1.84
C GLY A 67 -13.48 -1.24 1.67
N ASN A 68 -13.68 -1.87 0.51
CA ASN A 68 -13.15 -3.21 0.24
C ASN A 68 -11.62 -3.21 0.18
N ALA A 69 -11.02 -2.18 -0.40
CA ALA A 69 -9.56 -2.04 -0.40
C ALA A 69 -9.00 -1.86 1.01
N LEU A 70 -9.68 -1.10 1.87
CA LEU A 70 -9.32 -1.00 3.29
C LEU A 70 -9.46 -2.35 4.00
N CYS A 71 -10.57 -3.07 3.81
CA CYS A 71 -10.81 -4.37 4.44
C CYS A 71 -9.80 -5.42 3.98
N SER A 72 -9.58 -5.59 2.67
CA SER A 72 -8.58 -6.54 2.16
C SER A 72 -7.17 -6.15 2.59
N GLY A 73 -6.84 -4.85 2.60
CA GLY A 73 -5.57 -4.36 3.13
C GLY A 73 -5.39 -4.67 4.61
N PHE A 74 -6.45 -4.57 5.42
CA PHE A 74 -6.47 -4.97 6.83
C PHE A 74 -6.23 -6.48 6.99
N GLU A 75 -7.02 -7.30 6.31
CA GLU A 75 -6.97 -8.77 6.42
C GLU A 75 -5.63 -9.35 5.99
N GLU A 76 -5.01 -8.74 4.96
CA GLU A 76 -3.74 -9.19 4.43
C GLU A 76 -2.53 -8.67 5.19
N SER A 77 -2.68 -7.64 6.03
CA SER A 77 -1.58 -7.05 6.79
C SER A 77 -1.07 -7.96 7.90
N ARG A 78 0.25 -7.96 8.11
CA ARG A 78 0.95 -8.85 9.05
C ARG A 78 1.60 -8.11 10.21
N GLY A 79 1.57 -6.79 10.19
CA GLY A 79 2.09 -5.93 11.24
C GLY A 79 1.17 -5.91 12.46
N ARG A 80 1.77 -5.69 13.63
CA ARG A 80 1.03 -5.49 14.88
C ARG A 80 0.20 -4.20 14.86
N PHE A 81 0.71 -3.17 14.20
CA PHE A 81 0.06 -1.90 13.97
C PHE A 81 -0.19 -1.70 12.49
N LEU A 82 -1.35 -1.16 12.14
CA LEU A 82 -1.71 -0.83 10.76
C LEU A 82 -1.86 0.68 10.62
N VAL A 83 -1.27 1.22 9.57
CA VAL A 83 -1.40 2.63 9.20
C VAL A 83 -1.94 2.69 7.78
N PHE A 84 -3.16 3.19 7.62
CA PHE A 84 -3.74 3.43 6.32
C PHE A 84 -3.36 4.82 5.83
N LEU A 85 -2.87 4.91 4.61
CA LEU A 85 -2.52 6.15 3.94
C LEU A 85 -3.15 6.15 2.55
N ASP A 86 -3.54 7.34 2.07
CA ASP A 86 -4.02 7.48 0.70
C ASP A 86 -2.85 7.49 -0.29
N SER A 87 -3.13 7.08 -1.52
CA SER A 87 -2.15 6.95 -2.60
C SER A 87 -2.14 8.12 -3.58
N ASP A 88 -2.91 9.18 -3.33
CA ASP A 88 -3.12 10.30 -4.25
C ASP A 88 -2.16 11.50 -4.04
N LEU A 89 -1.33 11.50 -2.99
CA LEU A 89 -0.41 12.62 -2.63
C LEU A 89 -1.09 14.00 -2.63
N SER A 90 -2.38 14.06 -2.29
CA SER A 90 -3.17 15.29 -2.18
C SER A 90 -2.80 16.16 -0.98
#